data_AF-A0A069DLV7-F1
#
_entry.id   AF-A0A069DLV7-F1
#
_cell.length_a   1.000
_cell.length_b   1.000
_cell.length_c   1.000
_cell.angle_alpha   90.00
_cell.angle_beta   90.00
_cell.angle_gamma   90.00
#
_symmetry.space_group_name_H-M   'P 1'
#
loop_
_entity.id
_entity.type
_entity.pdbx_description
1 polymer ?
#
loop_
_entity_poly.entity_id
_entity_poly.type
_entity_poly.pdbx_seq_one_letter_code
_entity_poly.pdbx_strand_id
1 'polypeptide(L)'
;MDGSDARYYLSRQWESNNWVIHLQGGGSCITYDECRSRSEGPLGSSLPLDAHITGEWTLSNDPKINPTFHKWNKVLIPYCSGDVFVGRMLKKNHPYRLPMLGHYIFSAVIEDLVRLYKINKKKTKILFGGTSAGGVGVLANADYLQEMTRPAKVRAYNDGGWFTLFRSFGEKPNMNLPQFFHTLATLFEKHWDGFADKTCQKHMPKSAACLYGELAIQYVKTPMFVMTSMWDLYQLNQMVPRTSPVIHLPPKLNQETKYLESFANNSYRSITGLLRKPKNGVFSPACYSHIFFTNCIGGIICGAPKKTVYSSGGQTAYGALTDWYLTDGAEGSYIDDIIESPTCNPSCCTQHCHKCKSLNDILHGTENGHTNLVYRHRKRKKETDTKNEVERNHDNQNNYQR
;
A
#
# COMPACT_ATOMS: atom_id res chain seq x y z
N MET A 1 20.57 -0.46 11.25
CA MET A 1 21.72 -0.23 10.33
C MET A 1 23.01 0.03 11.11
N ASP A 2 23.00 0.81 12.19
CA ASP A 2 24.19 1.07 13.03
C ASP A 2 24.69 -0.15 13.84
N GLY A 3 23.84 -1.16 14.02
CA GLY A 3 24.13 -2.37 14.81
C GLY A 3 23.42 -2.38 16.17
N SER A 4 22.66 -1.35 16.50
CA SER A 4 21.73 -1.37 17.63
C SER A 4 20.62 -2.41 17.42
N ASP A 5 20.14 -3.01 18.51
CA ASP A 5 19.06 -3.98 18.46
C ASP A 5 17.77 -3.33 17.94
N ALA A 6 17.11 -4.00 16.99
CA ALA A 6 15.79 -3.56 16.53
C ALA A 6 14.77 -3.63 17.67
N ARG A 7 13.79 -2.72 17.66
CA ARG A 7 12.73 -2.63 18.66
C ARG A 7 11.37 -2.71 17.99
N TYR A 8 10.31 -3.00 18.74
CA TYR A 8 8.93 -2.78 18.33
C TYR A 8 8.13 -2.18 19.48
N TYR A 9 7.15 -1.35 19.16
CA TYR A 9 6.20 -0.84 20.16
C TYR A 9 5.00 -1.75 20.25
N LEU A 10 4.50 -1.93 21.47
CA LEU A 10 3.36 -2.78 21.75
C LEU A 10 2.35 -2.03 22.63
N SER A 11 1.10 -1.96 22.18
CA SER A 11 -0.04 -1.58 23.01
C SER A 11 -0.98 -2.78 23.16
N ARG A 12 -1.09 -3.30 24.39
CA ARG A 12 -1.89 -4.48 24.70
C ARG A 12 -3.33 -4.11 25.07
N GLN A 13 -4.26 -4.82 24.46
CA GLN A 13 -5.68 -4.88 24.78
C GLN A 13 -5.96 -6.32 25.26
N TRP A 14 -5.90 -6.55 26.56
CA TRP A 14 -5.88 -7.91 27.15
C TRP A 14 -7.11 -8.75 26.81
N GLU A 15 -8.26 -8.11 26.61
CA GLU A 15 -9.52 -8.76 26.23
C GLU A 15 -9.59 -9.11 24.73
N SER A 16 -8.62 -8.66 23.93
CA SER A 16 -8.62 -8.80 22.48
C SER A 16 -7.63 -9.87 22.03
N ASN A 17 -8.13 -10.77 21.19
CA ASN A 17 -7.31 -11.77 20.48
C ASN A 17 -6.81 -11.26 19.12
N ASN A 18 -7.19 -10.04 18.72
CA ASN A 18 -6.90 -9.50 17.40
C ASN A 18 -5.77 -8.47 17.44
N TRP A 19 -5.08 -8.33 16.32
CA TRP A 19 -3.82 -7.58 16.24
C TRP A 19 -3.79 -6.69 15.00
N VAL A 20 -3.32 -5.46 15.18
CA VAL A 20 -2.83 -4.61 14.10
C VAL A 20 -1.31 -4.63 14.20
N ILE A 21 -0.64 -5.03 13.12
CA ILE A 21 0.82 -4.97 12.99
C ILE A 21 1.14 -3.99 11.87
N HIS A 22 1.96 -2.98 12.13
CA HIS A 22 2.26 -1.92 11.18
C HIS A 22 3.77 -1.78 10.94
N LEU A 23 4.17 -1.69 9.68
CA LEU A 23 5.53 -1.37 9.26
C LEU A 23 5.66 0.14 8.98
N GLN A 24 6.56 0.80 9.70
CA GLN A 24 6.83 2.22 9.50
C GLN A 24 7.36 2.50 8.07
N GLY A 25 7.05 3.66 7.49
CA GLY A 25 7.63 4.09 6.22
C GLY A 25 9.02 4.68 6.33
N GLY A 26 9.63 4.98 5.17
CA GLY A 26 10.72 5.94 5.14
C GLY A 26 11.78 5.88 4.06
N GLY A 27 11.37 5.64 2.82
CA GLY A 27 12.28 5.56 1.68
C GLY A 27 13.36 4.49 1.84
N SER A 28 14.48 4.68 1.19
CA SER A 28 15.68 3.85 1.31
C SER A 28 16.91 4.75 1.17
N CYS A 29 18.10 4.20 1.35
CA CYS A 29 19.35 4.89 1.01
C CYS A 29 19.99 4.21 -0.20
N ILE A 30 20.70 4.98 -1.03
CA ILE A 30 21.28 4.50 -2.29
C ILE A 30 22.81 4.59 -2.24
N THR A 31 23.33 5.76 -1.93
CA THR A 31 24.78 6.01 -1.92
C THR A 31 25.39 5.67 -0.56
N TYR A 32 26.73 5.53 -0.52
CA TYR A 32 27.46 5.33 0.72
C TYR A 32 27.15 6.43 1.75
N ASP A 33 27.26 7.70 1.36
CA ASP A 33 27.05 8.84 2.25
C ASP A 33 25.60 8.92 2.75
N GLU A 34 24.62 8.67 1.87
CA GLU A 34 23.20 8.60 2.26
C GLU A 34 22.96 7.48 3.27
N CYS A 35 23.49 6.28 3.01
CA CYS A 35 23.30 5.14 3.89
C CYS A 35 24.02 5.32 5.23
N ARG A 36 25.22 5.91 5.22
CA ARG A 36 25.98 6.21 6.43
C ARG A 36 25.27 7.25 7.28
N SER A 37 24.86 8.37 6.69
CA SER A 37 24.08 9.40 7.39
C SER A 37 22.77 8.85 7.94
N ARG A 38 22.04 8.05 7.14
CA ARG A 38 20.82 7.38 7.59
C ARG A 38 21.06 6.47 8.79
N SER A 39 22.18 5.74 8.81
CA SER A 39 22.51 4.79 9.88
C SER A 39 22.58 5.45 11.26
N GLU A 40 22.91 6.74 11.32
CA GLU A 40 23.06 7.51 12.55
C GLU A 40 21.75 8.15 13.02
N GLY A 41 20.72 8.13 12.17
CA GLY A 41 19.40 8.67 12.47
C GLY A 41 18.38 7.60 12.91
N PRO A 42 17.17 8.04 13.28
CA PRO A 42 16.08 7.15 13.73
C PRO A 42 15.54 6.19 12.67
N LEU A 43 15.99 6.31 11.42
CA LEU A 43 15.67 5.39 10.32
C LEU A 43 16.79 4.38 10.02
N GLY A 44 17.82 4.37 10.86
CA GLY A 44 18.95 3.47 10.79
C GLY A 44 19.46 3.01 12.17
N SER A 45 18.96 3.60 13.25
CA SER A 45 19.29 3.30 14.64
C SER A 45 18.04 3.22 15.51
N SER A 46 18.04 2.34 16.51
CA SER A 46 17.01 2.29 17.55
C SER A 46 17.35 3.14 18.78
N LEU A 47 18.58 3.67 18.87
CA LEU A 47 19.05 4.49 19.99
C LEU A 47 18.24 5.78 20.18
N PRO A 48 17.88 6.54 19.13
CA PRO A 48 17.12 7.79 19.29
C PRO A 48 15.60 7.57 19.39
N LEU A 49 15.12 6.33 19.48
CA LEU A 49 13.69 6.04 19.59
C LEU A 49 13.21 6.28 21.02
N ASP A 50 12.11 7.05 21.15
CA ASP A 50 11.43 7.27 22.42
C ASP A 50 10.97 5.96 23.06
N ALA A 51 10.89 5.92 24.39
CA ALA A 51 10.37 4.74 25.08
C ALA A 51 8.86 4.53 24.85
N HIS A 52 8.13 5.62 24.59
CA HIS A 52 6.68 5.62 24.40
C HIS A 52 6.30 6.52 23.23
N ILE A 53 5.27 6.11 22.51
CA ILE A 53 4.72 6.85 21.37
C ILE A 53 3.19 6.81 21.42
N THR A 54 2.56 7.82 20.83
CA THR A 54 1.11 7.80 20.59
C THR A 54 0.82 7.14 19.25
N GLY A 55 0.05 6.06 19.28
CA GLY A 55 -0.45 5.41 18.07
C GLY A 55 -1.53 6.25 17.40
N GLU A 56 -1.45 6.36 16.08
CA GLU A 56 -2.41 7.10 15.25
C GLU A 56 -3.14 6.14 14.30
N TRP A 57 -4.27 6.57 13.73
CA TRP A 57 -5.01 5.80 12.73
C TRP A 57 -5.34 4.36 13.20
N THR A 58 -5.03 3.30 12.44
CA THR A 58 -5.23 1.90 12.89
C THR A 58 -4.45 1.53 14.15
N LEU A 59 -3.42 2.29 14.53
CA LEU A 59 -2.66 2.10 15.76
C LEU A 59 -3.21 2.89 16.95
N SER A 60 -4.16 3.80 16.73
CA SER A 60 -4.81 4.52 17.83
C SER A 60 -5.75 3.62 18.64
N ASN A 61 -5.80 3.87 19.94
CA ASN A 61 -6.78 3.28 20.85
C ASN A 61 -8.01 4.18 21.05
N ASP A 62 -8.02 5.39 20.49
CA ASP A 62 -9.16 6.30 20.56
C ASP A 62 -10.23 5.85 19.52
N PRO A 63 -11.46 5.48 19.93
CA PRO A 63 -12.52 5.11 19.00
C PRO A 63 -12.96 6.23 18.06
N LYS A 64 -12.63 7.51 18.35
CA LYS A 64 -12.88 8.62 17.42
C LYS A 64 -11.88 8.65 16.27
N ILE A 65 -10.66 8.18 16.50
CA ILE A 65 -9.58 8.10 15.49
C ILE A 65 -9.58 6.73 14.80
N ASN A 66 -9.86 5.66 15.54
CA ASN A 66 -9.87 4.26 15.10
C ASN A 66 -11.19 3.54 15.44
N PRO A 67 -12.34 3.94 14.86
CA PRO A 67 -13.63 3.36 15.19
C PRO A 67 -13.69 1.83 15.11
N THR A 68 -12.96 1.24 14.17
CA THR A 68 -13.07 -0.18 13.79
C THR A 68 -12.12 -1.05 14.59
N PHE A 69 -10.88 -0.61 14.78
CA PHE A 69 -9.82 -1.45 15.34
C PHE A 69 -9.34 -1.00 16.72
N HIS A 70 -9.86 0.07 17.34
CA HIS A 70 -9.34 0.64 18.60
C HIS A 70 -9.16 -0.39 19.73
N LYS A 71 -10.03 -1.40 19.84
CA LYS A 71 -9.91 -2.48 20.86
C LYS A 71 -8.92 -3.59 20.51
N TRP A 72 -8.18 -3.49 19.41
CA TRP A 72 -7.21 -4.50 18.99
C TRP A 72 -5.84 -4.21 19.59
N ASN A 73 -5.03 -5.26 19.79
CA ASN A 73 -3.62 -5.08 20.14
C ASN A 73 -2.88 -4.38 19.00
N LYS A 74 -1.93 -3.51 19.34
CA LYS A 74 -1.20 -2.69 18.37
C LYS A 74 0.28 -3.02 18.42
N VAL A 75 0.87 -3.27 17.27
CA VAL A 75 2.32 -3.42 17.09
C VAL A 75 2.77 -2.47 16.01
N LEU A 76 3.75 -1.63 16.33
CA LEU A 76 4.50 -0.86 15.33
C LEU A 76 5.91 -1.40 15.27
N ILE A 77 6.39 -1.69 14.07
CA ILE A 77 7.77 -2.05 13.79
C ILE A 77 8.45 -0.82 13.15
N PRO A 78 9.30 -0.09 13.90
CA PRO A 78 10.10 1.01 13.37
C PRO A 78 11.04 0.56 12.26
N TYR A 79 11.25 1.43 11.29
CA TYR A 79 12.03 1.15 10.10
C TYR A 79 13.48 1.61 10.28
N CYS A 80 14.34 0.69 10.70
CA CYS A 80 15.75 0.96 11.00
C CYS A 80 16.74 0.22 10.09
N SER A 81 16.27 -0.30 8.94
CA SER A 81 17.03 -1.20 8.06
C SER A 81 17.39 -0.65 6.69
N GLY A 82 16.78 0.44 6.23
CA GLY A 82 17.16 1.12 4.97
C GLY A 82 16.85 0.38 3.66
N ASP A 83 16.10 -0.73 3.74
CA ASP A 83 15.91 -1.74 2.69
C ASP A 83 14.43 -2.11 2.46
N VAL A 84 13.52 -1.20 2.78
CA VAL A 84 12.06 -1.32 2.61
C VAL A 84 11.46 -2.62 3.21
N PHE A 85 12.05 -3.12 4.30
CA PHE A 85 11.66 -4.37 4.99
C PHE A 85 11.88 -5.66 4.19
N VAL A 86 12.73 -5.63 3.16
CA VAL A 86 13.04 -6.82 2.37
C VAL A 86 14.44 -7.37 2.62
N GLY A 87 15.32 -6.61 3.27
CA GLY A 87 16.74 -6.98 3.31
C GLY A 87 17.05 -8.19 4.20
N ARG A 88 18.03 -8.97 3.73
CA ARG A 88 18.69 -10.10 4.40
C ARG A 88 20.21 -9.95 4.40
N MET A 89 20.73 -8.81 3.95
CA MET A 89 22.15 -8.55 3.78
C MET A 89 22.86 -8.36 5.12
N LEU A 90 23.73 -9.31 5.45
CA LEU A 90 24.61 -9.21 6.61
C LEU A 90 25.68 -8.12 6.42
N LYS A 91 26.06 -7.47 7.52
CA LYS A 91 27.08 -6.41 7.57
C LYS A 91 28.36 -6.75 6.79
N LYS A 92 28.84 -7.99 6.93
CA LYS A 92 30.07 -8.46 6.28
C LYS A 92 29.99 -8.52 4.75
N ASN A 93 28.78 -8.69 4.21
CA ASN A 93 28.54 -8.86 2.77
C ASN A 93 28.08 -7.56 2.10
N HIS A 94 27.60 -6.58 2.87
CA HIS A 94 27.16 -5.30 2.33
C HIS A 94 28.33 -4.43 1.85
N PRO A 95 28.25 -3.79 0.67
CA PRO A 95 29.35 -2.96 0.12
C PRO A 95 29.79 -1.83 1.06
N TYR A 96 28.84 -1.23 1.78
CA TYR A 96 29.10 -0.14 2.74
C TYR A 96 29.32 -0.61 4.19
N ARG A 97 29.48 -1.92 4.44
CA ARG A 97 29.60 -2.49 5.80
C ARG A 97 28.44 -2.09 6.74
N LEU A 98 27.22 -2.02 6.20
CA LEU A 98 25.99 -1.73 6.93
C LEU A 98 25.02 -2.91 6.78
N PRO A 99 24.50 -3.51 7.86
CA PRO A 99 23.46 -4.53 7.77
C PRO A 99 22.15 -3.93 7.23
N MET A 100 21.54 -4.62 6.26
CA MET A 100 20.22 -4.34 5.70
C MET A 100 19.35 -5.57 5.99
N LEU A 101 18.67 -5.58 7.14
CA LEU A 101 18.07 -6.77 7.74
C LEU A 101 16.55 -6.67 7.90
N GLY A 102 15.87 -5.85 7.11
CA GLY A 102 14.45 -5.54 7.26
C GLY A 102 13.53 -6.76 7.30
N HIS A 103 13.77 -7.77 6.45
CA HIS A 103 12.99 -9.02 6.46
C HIS A 103 13.27 -9.84 7.73
N TYR A 104 14.52 -9.88 8.19
CA TYR A 104 14.87 -10.59 9.43
C TYR A 104 14.34 -9.88 10.68
N ILE A 105 14.38 -8.55 10.72
CA ILE A 105 13.78 -7.76 11.80
C ILE A 105 12.29 -8.06 11.87
N PHE A 106 11.59 -7.98 10.74
CA PHE A 106 10.18 -8.35 10.66
C PHE A 106 9.93 -9.77 11.19
N SER A 107 10.68 -10.75 10.69
CA SER A 107 10.55 -12.15 11.09
C SER A 107 10.75 -12.34 12.60
N ALA A 108 11.81 -11.76 13.16
CA ALA A 108 12.12 -11.85 14.59
C ALA A 108 11.01 -11.24 15.47
N VAL A 109 10.43 -10.10 15.06
CA VAL A 109 9.29 -9.52 15.78
C VAL A 109 8.10 -10.46 15.74
N ILE A 110 7.76 -11.07 14.60
CA ILE A 110 6.64 -12.01 14.51
C ILE A 110 6.90 -13.25 15.36
N GLU A 111 8.12 -13.79 15.38
CA GLU A 111 8.51 -14.91 16.25
C GLU A 111 8.32 -14.57 17.73
N ASP A 112 8.74 -13.38 18.15
CA ASP A 112 8.51 -12.90 19.51
C ASP A 112 7.02 -12.78 19.83
N LEU A 113 6.22 -12.23 18.91
CA LEU A 113 4.78 -12.12 19.11
C LEU A 113 4.10 -13.50 19.24
N VAL A 114 4.51 -14.47 18.42
CA VAL A 114 4.03 -15.85 18.50
C VAL A 114 4.46 -16.50 19.80
N ARG A 115 5.73 -16.36 20.20
CA ARG A 115 6.29 -16.99 21.39
C ARG A 115 5.67 -16.44 22.67
N LEU A 116 5.61 -15.11 22.80
CA LEU A 116 5.23 -14.41 24.02
C LEU A 116 3.72 -14.18 24.13
N TYR A 117 3.05 -13.85 23.02
CA TYR A 117 1.63 -13.45 23.05
C TYR A 117 0.70 -14.40 22.30
N LYS A 118 1.23 -15.49 21.74
CA LYS A 118 0.46 -16.57 21.10
C LYS A 118 -0.48 -16.04 20.00
N ILE A 119 0.02 -15.18 19.12
CA ILE A 119 -0.80 -14.58 18.03
C ILE A 119 -1.23 -15.57 16.94
N ASN A 120 -0.80 -16.84 17.02
CA ASN A 120 -1.06 -17.90 16.07
C ASN A 120 -2.22 -18.82 16.52
N LYS A 121 -3.37 -18.25 16.92
CA LYS A 121 -4.56 -19.03 17.33
C LYS A 121 -5.65 -18.95 16.27
N LYS A 122 -6.47 -20.00 16.18
CA LYS A 122 -7.56 -20.13 15.19
C LYS A 122 -8.56 -18.96 15.22
N LYS A 123 -8.78 -18.35 16.38
CA LYS A 123 -9.69 -17.21 16.57
C LYS A 123 -9.00 -15.85 16.38
N THR A 124 -7.68 -15.81 16.21
CA THR A 124 -6.92 -14.57 16.04
C THR A 124 -7.07 -14.05 14.61
N LYS A 125 -7.37 -12.74 14.51
CA LYS A 125 -7.32 -11.98 13.27
C LYS A 125 -6.18 -10.98 13.35
N ILE A 126 -5.44 -10.85 12.25
CA ILE A 126 -4.31 -9.93 12.13
C ILE A 126 -4.57 -9.02 10.94
N LEU A 127 -4.59 -7.71 11.19
CA LEU A 127 -4.54 -6.69 10.18
C LEU A 127 -3.08 -6.24 10.04
N PHE A 128 -2.45 -6.61 8.93
CA PHE A 128 -1.05 -6.29 8.66
C PHE A 128 -0.94 -5.10 7.72
N GLY A 129 -0.26 -4.06 8.16
CA GLY A 129 -0.26 -2.77 7.54
C GLY A 129 1.13 -2.20 7.35
N GLY A 130 1.25 -1.22 6.47
CA GLY A 130 2.48 -0.47 6.32
C GLY A 130 2.29 0.71 5.40
N THR A 131 3.08 1.75 5.65
CA THR A 131 3.02 3.00 4.90
C THR A 131 4.33 3.23 4.13
N SER A 132 4.29 3.73 2.90
CA SER A 132 5.47 4.01 2.06
C SER A 132 6.38 2.77 1.93
N ALA A 133 7.65 2.86 2.33
CA ALA A 133 8.58 1.73 2.42
C ALA A 133 8.01 0.52 3.21
N GLY A 134 7.25 0.77 4.28
CA GLY A 134 6.56 -0.27 5.03
C GLY A 134 5.45 -0.94 4.21
N GLY A 135 4.78 -0.21 3.31
CA GLY A 135 3.81 -0.77 2.36
C GLY A 135 4.47 -1.71 1.34
N VAL A 136 5.65 -1.36 0.83
CA VAL A 136 6.48 -2.26 0.01
C VAL A 136 6.85 -3.52 0.81
N GLY A 137 7.22 -3.33 2.08
CA GLY A 137 7.45 -4.40 3.04
C GLY A 137 6.25 -5.33 3.22
N VAL A 138 5.04 -4.78 3.34
CA VAL A 138 3.80 -5.56 3.43
C VAL A 138 3.59 -6.39 2.17
N LEU A 139 3.80 -5.81 0.99
CA LEU A 139 3.67 -6.53 -0.28
C LEU A 139 4.59 -7.76 -0.33
N ALA A 140 5.83 -7.62 0.13
CA ALA A 140 6.80 -8.71 0.15
C ALA A 140 6.52 -9.76 1.25
N ASN A 141 6.04 -9.33 2.43
CA ASN A 141 6.01 -10.15 3.64
C ASN A 141 4.62 -10.69 4.03
N ALA A 142 3.52 -10.26 3.38
CA ALA A 142 2.16 -10.61 3.81
C ALA A 142 1.90 -12.13 3.85
N ASP A 143 2.32 -12.87 2.82
CA ASP A 143 2.16 -14.32 2.78
C ASP A 143 3.07 -15.03 3.79
N TYR A 144 4.28 -14.48 4.02
CA TYR A 144 5.18 -14.99 5.05
C TYR A 144 4.58 -14.83 6.46
N LEU A 145 3.95 -13.68 6.75
CA LEU A 145 3.21 -13.48 8.00
C LEU A 145 2.09 -14.51 8.17
N GLN A 146 1.31 -14.74 7.11
CA GLN A 146 0.24 -15.72 7.12
C GLN A 146 0.76 -17.12 7.39
N GLU A 147 1.95 -17.49 6.89
CA GLU A 147 2.60 -18.77 7.18
C GLU A 147 3.06 -18.87 8.64
N MET A 148 3.76 -17.86 9.16
CA MET A 148 4.27 -17.85 10.54
C MET A 148 3.17 -17.88 11.61
N THR A 149 1.99 -17.35 11.29
CA THR A 149 0.90 -17.18 12.25
C THR A 149 -0.24 -18.17 12.08
N ARG A 150 -0.10 -19.20 11.22
CA ARG A 150 -1.15 -20.22 11.05
C ARG A 150 -1.53 -20.86 12.41
N PRO A 151 -2.83 -21.09 12.69
CA PRO A 151 -3.99 -20.91 11.81
C PRO A 151 -4.72 -19.55 11.95
N ALA A 152 -4.06 -18.49 12.44
CA ALA A 152 -4.65 -17.15 12.46
C ALA A 152 -4.98 -16.66 11.05
N LYS A 153 -5.91 -15.71 10.95
CA LYS A 153 -6.31 -15.10 9.67
C LYS A 153 -5.63 -13.76 9.48
N VAL A 154 -4.86 -13.61 8.42
CA VAL A 154 -4.19 -12.36 8.06
C VAL A 154 -4.95 -11.67 6.92
N ARG A 155 -5.11 -10.35 7.04
CA ARG A 155 -5.51 -9.45 5.96
C ARG A 155 -4.55 -8.27 5.94
N ALA A 156 -4.18 -7.82 4.76
CA ALA A 156 -3.14 -6.81 4.59
C ALA A 156 -3.71 -5.49 4.08
N TYR A 157 -3.08 -4.37 4.45
CA TYR A 157 -3.24 -3.10 3.75
C TYR A 157 -1.89 -2.47 3.41
N ASN A 158 -1.84 -1.79 2.28
CA ASN A 158 -0.67 -1.10 1.76
C ASN A 158 -1.04 0.37 1.54
N ASP A 159 -0.40 1.30 2.25
CA ASP A 159 -0.61 2.75 2.13
C ASP A 159 0.62 3.40 1.46
N GLY A 160 0.51 3.82 0.20
CA GLY A 160 1.60 4.51 -0.51
C GLY A 160 2.84 3.63 -0.82
N GLY A 161 2.72 2.30 -0.70
CA GLY A 161 3.78 1.34 -1.06
C GLY A 161 3.46 0.56 -2.34
N TRP A 162 2.55 1.08 -3.17
CA TRP A 162 2.12 0.44 -4.42
C TRP A 162 2.75 1.14 -5.62
N PHE A 163 4.00 0.81 -5.90
CA PHE A 163 4.69 1.36 -7.07
C PHE A 163 4.36 0.58 -8.35
N THR A 164 4.41 1.29 -9.47
CA THR A 164 4.18 0.76 -10.82
C THR A 164 5.42 0.87 -11.70
N LEU A 165 5.59 -0.02 -12.67
CA LEU A 165 6.71 0.03 -13.60
C LEU A 165 6.46 1.14 -14.62
N PHE A 166 7.16 2.26 -14.48
CA PHE A 166 6.96 3.44 -15.33
C PHE A 166 8.29 4.14 -15.61
N ARG A 167 8.39 4.82 -16.75
CA ARG A 167 9.60 5.54 -17.19
C ARG A 167 9.68 6.91 -16.56
N SER A 168 10.91 7.35 -16.31
CA SER A 168 11.19 8.69 -15.81
C SER A 168 10.81 9.78 -16.83
N PHE A 169 10.56 11.00 -16.35
CA PHE A 169 10.25 12.13 -17.23
C PHE A 169 11.42 12.45 -18.15
N GLY A 170 11.15 12.52 -19.46
CA GLY A 170 12.18 12.71 -20.48
C GLY A 170 13.00 11.46 -20.81
N GLU A 171 12.76 10.33 -20.13
CA GLU A 171 13.42 9.06 -20.46
C GLU A 171 12.94 8.56 -21.83
N LYS A 172 13.87 8.37 -22.76
CA LYS A 172 13.55 7.88 -24.10
C LYS A 172 13.10 6.42 -24.01
N PRO A 173 12.01 6.03 -24.71
CA PRO A 173 11.67 4.62 -24.88
C PRO A 173 12.75 3.96 -25.75
N ASN A 174 13.74 3.34 -25.11
CA ASN A 174 14.66 2.42 -25.76
C ASN A 174 14.33 0.99 -25.30
N MET A 175 15.03 -0.01 -25.84
CA MET A 175 14.85 -1.42 -25.49
C MET A 175 15.21 -1.76 -24.02
N ASN A 176 15.71 -0.79 -23.22
CA ASN A 176 16.10 -1.02 -21.83
C ASN A 176 14.95 -0.81 -20.85
N LEU A 177 15.09 -1.41 -19.66
CA LEU A 177 14.15 -1.25 -18.55
C LEU A 177 14.16 0.21 -18.05
N PRO A 178 13.08 0.67 -17.39
CA PRO A 178 13.03 2.02 -16.83
C PRO A 178 14.20 2.33 -15.89
N GLN A 179 14.70 3.57 -15.88
CA GLN A 179 15.85 3.93 -15.04
C GLN A 179 15.58 3.68 -13.54
N PHE A 180 14.37 3.99 -13.08
CA PHE A 180 13.96 3.72 -11.70
C PHE A 180 14.00 2.22 -11.36
N PHE A 181 13.67 1.35 -12.32
CA PHE A 181 13.79 -0.09 -12.17
C PHE A 181 15.26 -0.53 -12.04
N HIS A 182 16.17 0.05 -12.83
CA HIS A 182 17.60 -0.28 -12.75
C HIS A 182 18.19 0.02 -11.37
N THR A 183 17.83 1.15 -10.77
CA THR A 183 18.20 1.50 -9.40
C THR A 183 17.63 0.47 -8.42
N LEU A 184 16.33 0.17 -8.50
CA LEU A 184 15.68 -0.81 -7.63
C LEU A 184 16.32 -2.19 -7.73
N ALA A 185 16.61 -2.67 -8.95
CA ALA A 185 17.24 -3.96 -9.17
C ALA A 185 18.65 -4.03 -8.55
N THR A 186 19.43 -2.95 -8.67
CA THR A 186 20.75 -2.86 -8.06
C THR A 186 20.67 -2.91 -6.54
N LEU A 187 19.73 -2.18 -5.95
CA LEU A 187 19.52 -2.20 -4.50
C LEU A 187 19.08 -3.59 -4.02
N PHE A 188 18.05 -4.15 -4.66
CA PHE A 188 17.50 -5.46 -4.31
C PHE A 188 18.55 -6.57 -4.36
N GLU A 189 19.33 -6.64 -5.44
CA GLU A 189 20.27 -7.73 -5.67
C GLU A 189 21.62 -7.52 -4.96
N LYS A 190 22.13 -6.28 -4.91
CA LYS A 190 23.51 -6.01 -4.46
C LYS A 190 23.60 -5.41 -3.06
N HIS A 191 22.57 -4.72 -2.59
CA HIS A 191 22.59 -4.05 -1.29
C HIS A 191 21.73 -4.77 -0.26
N TRP A 192 20.58 -5.30 -0.66
CA TRP A 192 19.61 -5.81 0.30
C TRP A 192 19.60 -7.32 0.43
N ASP A 193 20.03 -8.08 -0.59
CA ASP A 193 19.68 -9.51 -0.69
C ASP A 193 18.17 -9.69 -0.50
N GLY A 194 17.41 -8.96 -1.33
CA GLY A 194 16.00 -8.70 -1.13
C GLY A 194 15.14 -9.97 -1.05
N PHE A 195 14.28 -10.00 -0.04
CA PHE A 195 13.20 -10.96 0.10
C PHE A 195 11.98 -10.51 -0.70
N ALA A 196 11.35 -11.45 -1.40
CA ALA A 196 10.07 -11.26 -2.07
C ALA A 196 9.39 -12.63 -2.26
N ASP A 197 8.13 -12.63 -2.69
CA ASP A 197 7.42 -13.88 -2.97
C ASP A 197 8.20 -14.80 -3.92
N LYS A 198 8.40 -16.04 -3.50
CA LYS A 198 9.22 -17.02 -4.24
C LYS A 198 8.58 -17.40 -5.58
N THR A 199 7.25 -17.39 -5.67
CA THR A 199 6.54 -17.71 -6.92
C THR A 199 6.74 -16.59 -7.92
N CYS A 200 6.62 -15.34 -7.49
CA CYS A 200 6.90 -14.17 -8.30
C CYS A 200 8.34 -14.19 -8.82
N GLN A 201 9.32 -14.42 -7.93
CA GLN A 201 10.74 -14.45 -8.32
C GLN A 201 11.06 -15.52 -9.37
N LYS A 202 10.34 -16.65 -9.36
CA LYS A 202 10.50 -17.71 -10.38
C LYS A 202 9.93 -17.33 -11.75
N HIS A 203 8.91 -16.49 -11.81
CA HIS A 203 8.24 -16.11 -13.05
C HIS A 203 8.80 -14.81 -13.66
N MET A 204 9.34 -13.94 -12.82
CA MET A 204 9.87 -12.65 -13.26
C MET A 204 11.30 -12.78 -13.76
N PRO A 205 11.68 -12.14 -14.88
CA PRO A 205 13.06 -12.14 -15.35
C PRO A 205 14.07 -11.57 -14.34
N LYS A 206 13.61 -10.69 -13.45
CA LYS A 206 14.41 -10.08 -12.38
C LYS A 206 13.60 -10.04 -11.09
N SER A 207 14.17 -10.51 -9.99
CA SER A 207 13.46 -10.61 -8.70
C SER A 207 12.95 -9.28 -8.16
N ALA A 208 13.65 -8.17 -8.45
CA ALA A 208 13.22 -6.83 -8.05
C ALA A 208 11.85 -6.40 -8.62
N ALA A 209 11.41 -7.03 -9.72
CA ALA A 209 10.05 -6.83 -10.26
C ALA A 209 8.96 -7.18 -9.24
N CYS A 210 9.25 -8.07 -8.28
CA CYS A 210 8.33 -8.50 -7.24
C CYS A 210 8.11 -7.46 -6.13
N LEU A 211 8.70 -6.27 -6.24
CA LEU A 211 8.38 -5.11 -5.41
C LEU A 211 7.45 -4.10 -6.11
N TYR A 212 7.12 -4.31 -7.39
CA TYR A 212 6.07 -3.54 -8.07
C TYR A 212 4.71 -4.21 -7.86
N GLY A 213 3.74 -3.45 -7.37
CA GLY A 213 2.43 -3.97 -6.98
C GLY A 213 1.73 -4.71 -8.13
N GLU A 214 1.73 -4.12 -9.33
CA GLU A 214 1.09 -4.69 -10.52
C GLU A 214 1.67 -6.03 -10.98
N LEU A 215 2.96 -6.26 -10.69
CA LEU A 215 3.67 -7.48 -11.08
C LEU A 215 3.58 -8.56 -10.00
N ALA A 216 3.65 -8.14 -8.74
CA ALA A 216 3.70 -9.04 -7.59
C ALA A 216 2.32 -9.58 -7.17
N ILE A 217 1.26 -8.77 -7.27
CA ILE A 217 -0.04 -9.05 -6.64
C ILE A 217 -0.71 -10.34 -7.11
N GLN A 218 -0.46 -10.77 -8.34
CA GLN A 218 -0.96 -12.04 -8.85
C GLN A 218 -0.48 -13.23 -8.02
N TYR A 219 0.72 -13.13 -7.43
CA TYR A 219 1.33 -14.18 -6.61
C TYR A 219 0.99 -14.08 -5.11
N VAL A 220 0.66 -12.89 -4.61
CA VAL A 220 0.32 -12.67 -3.19
C VAL A 220 -1.05 -13.25 -2.85
N LYS A 221 -1.13 -14.22 -1.95
CA LYS A 221 -2.38 -14.94 -1.58
C LYS A 221 -3.18 -14.20 -0.52
N THR A 222 -2.52 -13.48 0.37
CA THR A 222 -3.13 -12.72 1.45
C THR A 222 -4.00 -11.59 0.88
N PRO A 223 -5.29 -11.50 1.24
CA PRO A 223 -6.16 -10.43 0.76
C PRO A 223 -5.59 -9.06 1.13
N MET A 224 -5.53 -8.15 0.15
CA MET A 224 -4.85 -6.86 0.29
C MET A 224 -5.76 -5.69 -0.08
N PHE A 225 -5.75 -4.68 0.79
CA PHE A 225 -6.33 -3.37 0.53
C PHE A 225 -5.22 -2.38 0.16
N VAL A 226 -5.34 -1.71 -0.98
CA VAL A 226 -4.31 -0.77 -1.44
C VAL A 226 -4.84 0.65 -1.40
N MET A 227 -4.16 1.52 -0.66
CA MET A 227 -4.35 2.96 -0.70
C MET A 227 -3.17 3.54 -1.48
N THR A 228 -3.45 4.11 -2.64
CA THR A 228 -2.44 4.78 -3.47
C THR A 228 -3.10 5.92 -4.20
N SER A 229 -2.44 7.06 -4.32
CA SER A 229 -2.97 8.12 -5.17
C SER A 229 -2.66 7.81 -6.64
N MET A 230 -3.44 8.39 -7.57
CA MET A 230 -3.14 8.25 -9.00
C MET A 230 -1.77 8.83 -9.36
N TRP A 231 -1.35 9.86 -8.63
CA TRP A 231 -0.08 10.57 -8.75
C TRP A 231 0.70 10.45 -7.45
N ASP A 232 1.18 9.23 -7.15
CA ASP A 232 2.00 9.00 -5.96
C ASP A 232 3.21 9.94 -5.98
N LEU A 233 3.22 10.88 -5.01
CA LEU A 233 4.20 11.96 -5.02
C LEU A 233 5.61 11.47 -4.80
N TYR A 234 5.81 10.39 -4.04
CA TYR A 234 7.15 9.84 -3.86
C TYR A 234 7.64 9.24 -5.17
N GLN A 235 6.84 8.39 -5.81
CA GLN A 235 7.20 7.77 -7.08
C GLN A 235 7.44 8.81 -8.17
N LEU A 236 6.56 9.81 -8.30
CA LEU A 236 6.76 10.92 -9.22
C LEU A 236 8.08 11.67 -8.94
N ASN A 237 8.37 11.99 -7.68
CA ASN A 237 9.62 12.66 -7.32
C ASN A 237 10.88 11.82 -7.62
N GLN A 238 10.80 10.49 -7.55
CA GLN A 238 11.90 9.60 -7.95
C GLN A 238 12.02 9.49 -9.48
N MET A 239 10.93 9.72 -10.21
CA MET A 239 10.88 9.61 -11.67
C MET A 239 11.18 10.91 -12.39
N VAL A 240 11.21 12.05 -11.69
CA VAL A 240 11.56 13.34 -12.26
C VAL A 240 13.01 13.68 -11.91
N PRO A 241 13.90 13.87 -12.90
CA PRO A 241 15.29 14.24 -12.65
C PRO A 241 15.38 15.54 -11.85
N ARG A 242 16.23 15.59 -10.81
CA ARG A 242 16.47 16.82 -10.02
C ARG A 242 17.15 17.93 -10.82
N THR A 243 17.80 17.59 -11.93
CA THR A 243 18.73 18.48 -12.66
C THR A 243 18.18 19.05 -13.96
N SER A 244 17.01 18.60 -14.45
CA SER A 244 16.25 19.03 -15.65
C SER A 244 15.92 17.83 -16.58
N PRO A 245 14.71 17.77 -17.17
CA PRO A 245 13.60 18.70 -16.97
C PRO A 245 12.82 18.41 -15.69
N VAL A 246 12.34 19.46 -15.02
CA VAL A 246 11.47 19.38 -13.82
C VAL A 246 10.02 19.33 -14.29
N ILE A 247 9.15 18.62 -13.54
CA ILE A 247 7.70 18.68 -13.74
C ILE A 247 7.09 19.68 -12.77
N HIS A 248 6.29 20.61 -13.30
CA HIS A 248 5.45 21.49 -12.48
C HIS A 248 4.18 20.77 -12.00
N LEU A 249 3.79 21.01 -10.74
CA LEU A 249 2.53 20.57 -10.15
C LEU A 249 1.78 21.79 -9.60
N PRO A 250 0.77 22.33 -10.30
CA PRO A 250 0.15 21.84 -11.54
C PRO A 250 1.04 22.00 -12.79
N PRO A 251 0.84 21.18 -13.85
CA PRO A 251 1.64 21.25 -15.07
C PRO A 251 1.43 22.58 -15.81
N LYS A 252 2.51 23.09 -16.39
CA LYS A 252 2.54 24.32 -17.21
C LYS A 252 2.76 24.01 -18.69
N LEU A 253 3.41 22.90 -19.00
CA LEU A 253 3.76 22.50 -20.36
C LEU A 253 2.94 21.29 -20.82
N ASN A 254 2.61 21.24 -22.12
CA ASN A 254 1.88 20.11 -22.71
C ASN A 254 2.59 18.77 -22.49
N GLN A 255 3.92 18.75 -22.47
CA GLN A 255 4.68 17.53 -22.21
C GLN A 255 4.52 17.03 -20.76
N GLU A 256 4.42 17.95 -19.80
CA GLU A 256 4.16 17.62 -18.39
C GLU A 256 2.75 17.06 -18.23
N THR A 257 1.75 17.71 -18.84
CA THR A 257 0.37 17.24 -18.87
C THR A 257 0.29 15.81 -19.39
N LYS A 258 0.86 15.54 -20.58
CA LYS A 258 0.86 14.21 -21.21
C LYS A 258 1.56 13.16 -20.35
N TYR A 259 2.66 13.52 -19.69
CA TYR A 259 3.36 12.61 -18.80
C TYR A 259 2.54 12.25 -17.57
N LEU A 260 1.94 13.25 -16.92
CA LEU A 260 1.09 13.07 -15.73
C LEU A 260 -0.18 12.28 -16.06
N GLU A 261 -0.80 12.50 -17.21
CA GLU A 261 -1.90 11.68 -17.73
C GLU A 261 -1.46 10.23 -17.93
N SER A 262 -0.30 10.02 -18.57
CA SER A 262 0.24 8.67 -18.80
C SER A 262 0.57 7.95 -17.49
N PHE A 263 1.11 8.67 -16.51
CA PHE A 263 1.38 8.14 -15.18
C PHE A 263 0.08 7.73 -14.47
N ALA A 264 -0.93 8.60 -14.43
CA ALA A 264 -2.24 8.29 -13.84
C ALA A 264 -2.91 7.10 -14.54
N ASN A 265 -2.85 7.03 -15.86
CA ASN A 265 -3.36 5.90 -16.63
C ASN A 265 -2.66 4.59 -16.25
N ASN A 266 -1.34 4.63 -16.02
CA ASN A 266 -0.60 3.46 -15.56
C ASN A 266 -1.03 3.04 -14.14
N SER A 267 -1.13 3.99 -13.22
CA SER A 267 -1.65 3.78 -11.85
C SER A 267 -3.05 3.18 -11.88
N TYR A 268 -3.96 3.74 -12.68
CA TYR A 268 -5.34 3.26 -12.83
C TYR A 268 -5.39 1.82 -13.38
N ARG A 269 -4.62 1.52 -14.43
CA ARG A 269 -4.50 0.16 -14.98
C ARG A 269 -3.98 -0.84 -13.93
N SER A 270 -3.00 -0.42 -13.15
CA SER A 270 -2.38 -1.21 -12.09
C SER A 270 -3.39 -1.59 -11.00
N ILE A 271 -4.07 -0.59 -10.42
CA ILE A 271 -5.03 -0.81 -9.32
C ILE A 271 -6.33 -1.47 -9.77
N THR A 272 -6.77 -1.29 -11.01
CA THR A 272 -7.90 -2.06 -11.55
C THR A 272 -7.51 -3.53 -11.78
N GLY A 273 -6.24 -3.79 -12.08
CA GLY A 273 -5.67 -5.15 -12.12
C GLY A 273 -5.71 -5.86 -10.77
N LEU A 274 -5.41 -5.15 -9.67
CA LEU A 274 -5.52 -5.66 -8.29
C LEU A 274 -6.91 -6.22 -7.98
N LEU A 275 -7.97 -5.55 -8.46
CA LEU A 275 -9.37 -5.94 -8.24
C LEU A 275 -9.82 -7.20 -8.99
N ARG A 276 -8.99 -7.77 -9.86
CA ARG A 276 -9.26 -9.07 -10.47
C ARG A 276 -9.21 -10.20 -9.45
N LYS A 277 -8.46 -10.04 -8.36
CA LYS A 277 -8.43 -11.02 -7.27
C LYS A 277 -9.59 -10.76 -6.31
N PRO A 278 -10.41 -11.77 -6.01
CA PRO A 278 -11.51 -11.60 -5.07
C PRO A 278 -10.97 -11.23 -3.68
N LYS A 279 -11.71 -10.41 -2.94
CA LYS A 279 -11.38 -9.90 -1.60
C LYS A 279 -10.26 -8.85 -1.53
N ASN A 280 -9.63 -8.50 -2.65
CA ASN A 280 -8.79 -7.30 -2.70
C ASN A 280 -9.66 -6.05 -2.81
N GLY A 281 -9.14 -4.92 -2.32
CA GLY A 281 -9.82 -3.63 -2.39
C GLY A 281 -8.85 -2.49 -2.62
N VAL A 282 -9.37 -1.33 -2.99
CA VAL A 282 -8.54 -0.16 -3.32
C VAL A 282 -9.19 1.14 -2.89
N PHE A 283 -8.39 2.08 -2.41
CA PHE A 283 -8.75 3.48 -2.31
C PHE A 283 -7.75 4.30 -3.12
N SER A 284 -8.21 4.92 -4.21
CA SER A 284 -7.33 5.65 -5.12
C SER A 284 -7.95 6.95 -5.62
N PRO A 285 -7.74 8.06 -4.92
CA PRO A 285 -8.16 9.36 -5.39
C PRO A 285 -7.18 9.94 -6.43
N ALA A 286 -7.71 10.77 -7.32
CA ALA A 286 -6.96 11.51 -8.33
C ALA A 286 -6.23 12.71 -7.67
N CYS A 287 -5.16 12.43 -6.92
CA CYS A 287 -4.47 13.42 -6.10
C CYS A 287 -2.97 13.29 -6.15
N TYR A 288 -2.27 14.40 -5.94
CA TYR A 288 -0.84 14.42 -5.63
C TYR A 288 -0.68 14.16 -4.13
N SER A 289 -0.56 12.89 -3.75
CA SER A 289 -0.27 12.49 -2.37
C SER A 289 0.61 11.25 -2.36
N HIS A 290 1.41 11.07 -1.32
CA HIS A 290 2.16 9.83 -1.14
C HIS A 290 1.44 8.84 -0.21
N ILE A 291 0.88 9.34 0.89
CA ILE A 291 0.28 8.50 1.94
C ILE A 291 -1.05 9.12 2.39
N PHE A 292 -1.93 8.29 2.94
CA PHE A 292 -3.23 8.73 3.44
C PHE A 292 -3.30 8.78 4.96
N PHE A 293 -2.33 8.18 5.65
CA PHE A 293 -2.22 8.27 7.10
C PHE A 293 -1.44 9.52 7.45
N THR A 294 -2.19 10.53 7.90
CA THR A 294 -1.77 11.93 7.95
C THR A 294 -0.81 12.27 9.09
N ASN A 295 -0.47 11.36 10.01
CA ASN A 295 0.35 11.74 11.16
C ASN A 295 1.50 10.79 11.47
N CYS A 296 2.69 11.38 11.48
CA CYS A 296 3.96 10.81 11.86
C CYS A 296 3.88 10.20 13.26
N ILE A 297 4.29 8.95 13.39
CA ILE A 297 4.76 8.46 14.67
C ILE A 297 6.19 8.99 14.84
N GLY A 298 6.40 9.89 15.81
CA GLY A 298 7.73 10.41 16.18
C GLY A 298 8.34 11.47 15.26
N GLY A 299 7.55 12.17 14.43
CA GLY A 299 8.03 13.37 13.72
C GLY A 299 9.06 13.16 12.59
N ILE A 300 9.40 11.92 12.22
CA ILE A 300 10.58 11.69 11.36
C ILE A 300 10.28 11.58 9.86
N ILE A 301 9.04 11.30 9.41
CA ILE A 301 8.71 11.30 7.97
C ILE A 301 7.29 11.75 7.74
N CYS A 302 7.16 13.00 7.28
CA CYS A 302 5.91 13.72 7.08
C CYS A 302 5.41 13.58 5.64
N GLY A 303 4.11 13.42 5.46
CA GLY A 303 3.52 13.28 4.14
C GLY A 303 2.03 13.57 3.98
N ALA A 304 1.41 14.42 4.82
CA ALA A 304 0.21 15.21 4.49
C ALA A 304 -0.14 16.16 5.67
N PRO A 305 -0.72 17.35 5.44
CA PRO A 305 -1.20 18.22 6.52
C PRO A 305 -2.31 17.54 7.34
N LYS A 306 -2.33 17.73 8.66
CA LYS A 306 -3.41 17.29 9.59
C LYS A 306 -4.85 17.62 9.15
N LYS A 307 -5.02 18.57 8.22
CA LYS A 307 -6.31 19.07 7.74
C LYS A 307 -6.80 18.43 6.43
N THR A 308 -5.97 17.66 5.72
CA THR A 308 -6.38 17.11 4.42
C THR A 308 -7.10 15.78 4.62
N VAL A 309 -8.41 15.79 4.43
CA VAL A 309 -9.24 14.59 4.43
C VAL A 309 -9.47 14.19 2.97
N TYR A 310 -8.68 13.21 2.52
CA TYR A 310 -8.85 12.62 1.19
C TYR A 310 -10.20 11.91 1.12
N SER A 311 -11.01 12.22 0.10
CA SER A 311 -12.23 11.50 -0.18
C SER A 311 -12.36 11.10 -1.64
N SER A 312 -12.84 9.87 -1.88
CA SER A 312 -13.18 9.33 -3.19
C SER A 312 -14.54 8.64 -3.08
N GLY A 313 -15.48 8.98 -3.95
CA GLY A 313 -16.87 8.51 -3.88
C GLY A 313 -17.56 8.83 -2.54
N GLY A 314 -17.22 9.96 -1.91
CA GLY A 314 -17.75 10.37 -0.60
C GLY A 314 -17.12 9.67 0.61
N GLN A 315 -16.22 8.70 0.40
CA GLN A 315 -15.57 7.95 1.49
C GLN A 315 -14.15 8.41 1.76
N THR A 316 -13.74 8.34 3.03
CA THR A 316 -12.35 8.54 3.44
C THR A 316 -11.54 7.26 3.27
N ALA A 317 -10.20 7.36 3.23
CA ALA A 317 -9.33 6.18 3.19
C ALA A 317 -9.59 5.20 4.36
N TYR A 318 -9.88 5.72 5.57
CA TYR A 318 -10.22 4.89 6.73
C TYR A 318 -11.59 4.23 6.60
N GLY A 319 -12.59 4.99 6.11
CA GLY A 319 -13.91 4.45 5.82
C GLY A 319 -13.83 3.31 4.81
N ALA A 320 -13.12 3.53 3.70
CA ALA A 320 -12.90 2.53 2.67
C ALA A 320 -12.20 1.25 3.19
N LEU A 321 -11.14 1.39 4.01
CA LEU A 321 -10.50 0.24 4.66
C LEU A 321 -11.50 -0.51 5.57
N THR A 322 -12.31 0.23 6.31
CA THR A 322 -13.31 -0.34 7.22
C THR A 322 -14.36 -1.13 6.48
N ASP A 323 -14.95 -0.55 5.43
CA ASP A 323 -15.94 -1.21 4.57
C ASP A 323 -15.34 -2.47 3.95
N TRP A 324 -14.14 -2.38 3.38
CA TRP A 324 -13.43 -3.53 2.83
C TRP A 324 -13.22 -4.63 3.88
N TYR A 325 -12.78 -4.25 5.08
CA TYR A 325 -12.49 -5.23 6.12
C TYR A 325 -13.78 -5.92 6.60
N LEU A 326 -14.81 -5.16 6.95
CA LEU A 326 -16.07 -5.67 7.51
C LEU A 326 -16.89 -6.49 6.50
N THR A 327 -16.82 -6.16 5.21
CA THR A 327 -17.58 -6.84 4.15
C THR A 327 -16.83 -7.98 3.47
N ASP A 328 -15.67 -8.38 4.01
CA ASP A 328 -14.78 -9.39 3.40
C ASP A 328 -14.36 -9.06 1.96
N GLY A 329 -14.21 -7.76 1.67
CA GLY A 329 -13.81 -7.21 0.38
C GLY A 329 -14.92 -7.21 -0.67
N ALA A 330 -16.20 -7.32 -0.25
CA ALA A 330 -17.33 -7.08 -1.13
C ALA A 330 -17.53 -5.57 -1.43
N GLU A 331 -17.20 -4.72 -0.47
CA GLU A 331 -17.23 -3.26 -0.58
C GLU A 331 -15.84 -2.65 -0.24
N GLY A 332 -15.76 -1.32 -0.14
CA GLY A 332 -14.53 -0.61 0.22
C GLY A 332 -13.64 -0.20 -0.94
N SER A 333 -13.99 -0.53 -2.19
CA SER A 333 -13.22 -0.11 -3.37
C SER A 333 -13.72 1.20 -3.96
N TYR A 334 -12.89 2.25 -3.89
CA TYR A 334 -13.16 3.59 -4.42
C TYR A 334 -11.98 4.04 -5.27
N ILE A 335 -12.22 4.31 -6.54
CA ILE A 335 -11.22 4.81 -7.49
C ILE A 335 -11.87 6.01 -8.16
N ASP A 336 -11.20 7.16 -8.18
CA ASP A 336 -11.68 8.29 -8.97
C ASP A 336 -11.59 7.98 -10.47
N ASP A 337 -12.38 8.67 -11.28
CA ASP A 337 -12.22 8.58 -12.74
C ASP A 337 -10.95 9.30 -13.18
N ILE A 338 -10.37 8.84 -14.29
CA ILE A 338 -9.30 9.58 -14.96
C ILE A 338 -9.96 10.81 -15.59
N ILE A 339 -9.69 11.99 -15.02
CA ILE A 339 -10.15 13.24 -15.61
C ILE A 339 -9.20 13.59 -16.77
N GLU A 340 -9.77 13.94 -17.93
CA GLU A 340 -9.02 14.53 -19.04
C GLU A 340 -8.38 15.83 -18.52
N SER A 341 -7.06 15.91 -18.48
CA SER A 341 -6.25 16.87 -17.69
C SER A 341 -6.05 16.48 -16.21
N PRO A 342 -4.80 16.54 -15.69
CA PRO A 342 -4.44 16.11 -14.33
C PRO A 342 -4.90 17.12 -13.28
N THR A 343 -6.21 17.26 -13.18
CA THR A 343 -6.93 18.07 -12.21
C THR A 343 -7.19 17.21 -10.98
N CYS A 344 -6.87 17.76 -9.81
CA CYS A 344 -7.04 17.01 -8.57
C CYS A 344 -8.52 16.84 -8.23
N ASN A 345 -8.83 15.73 -7.56
CA ASN A 345 -10.06 15.60 -6.80
C ASN A 345 -10.18 16.80 -5.82
N PRO A 346 -11.34 17.49 -5.78
CA PRO A 346 -11.55 18.65 -4.91
C PRO A 346 -11.39 18.39 -3.41
N SER A 347 -11.37 17.14 -2.94
CA SER A 347 -11.08 16.81 -1.54
C SER A 347 -9.60 16.93 -1.18
N CYS A 348 -8.73 16.96 -2.18
CA CYS A 348 -7.28 16.94 -2.01
C CYS A 348 -6.69 18.33 -1.86
N CYS A 349 -7.11 19.09 -0.84
CA CYS A 349 -6.50 20.39 -0.55
C CYS A 349 -5.02 20.23 -0.19
N THR A 350 -4.12 20.59 -1.10
CA THR A 350 -2.67 20.62 -0.90
C THR A 350 -2.04 21.77 -1.69
N GLN A 351 -0.74 22.01 -1.50
CA GLN A 351 0.01 22.96 -2.32
C GLN A 351 0.12 22.56 -3.81
N HIS A 352 -0.29 21.35 -4.19
CA HIS A 352 -0.31 20.88 -5.58
C HIS A 352 -1.72 20.85 -6.17
N CYS A 353 -2.73 21.11 -5.33
CA CYS A 353 -4.16 20.95 -5.63
C CYS A 353 -4.93 22.11 -4.97
N HIS A 354 -5.01 23.25 -5.66
CA HIS A 354 -5.55 24.50 -5.07
C HIS A 354 -7.05 24.72 -5.31
N LYS A 355 -7.68 24.00 -6.25
CA LYS A 355 -9.12 24.09 -6.53
C LYS A 355 -9.89 23.07 -5.68
N CYS A 356 -9.95 23.28 -4.36
CA CYS A 356 -10.56 22.32 -3.43
C CYS A 356 -11.87 22.86 -2.80
N LYS A 357 -12.77 21.95 -2.41
CA LYS A 357 -14.05 22.24 -1.72
C LYS A 357 -13.94 21.81 -0.26
N SER A 358 -14.66 22.46 0.67
CA SER A 358 -14.65 22.03 2.07
C SER A 358 -15.36 20.67 2.24
N LEU A 359 -15.00 19.89 3.27
CA LEU A 359 -15.62 18.58 3.52
C LEU A 359 -17.15 18.68 3.69
N ASN A 360 -17.62 19.76 4.33
CA ASN A 360 -19.04 20.02 4.50
C ASN A 360 -19.72 20.32 3.16
N ASP A 361 -19.05 21.03 2.25
CA ASP A 361 -19.58 21.28 0.90
C ASP A 361 -19.62 20.00 0.04
N ILE A 362 -18.72 19.05 0.31
CA ILE A 362 -18.67 17.74 -0.38
C ILE A 362 -19.74 16.79 0.18
N LEU A 363 -20.01 16.82 1.48
CA LEU A 363 -20.99 15.96 2.15
C LEU A 363 -22.43 16.51 2.09
N HIS A 364 -22.61 17.82 1.96
CA HIS A 364 -23.94 18.47 1.91
C HIS A 364 -24.31 19.07 0.54
N GLY A 365 -23.40 19.03 -0.44
CA GLY A 365 -23.62 19.58 -1.78
C GLY A 365 -24.40 18.66 -2.72
N THR A 366 -25.69 18.41 -2.44
CA THR A 366 -26.66 17.94 -3.45
C THR A 366 -27.85 18.88 -3.46
N GLU A 367 -27.72 19.98 -4.19
CA GLU A 367 -28.84 20.65 -4.86
C GLU A 367 -28.25 21.67 -5.84
N ASN A 368 -28.58 21.51 -7.12
CA ASN A 368 -28.27 22.37 -8.26
C ASN A 368 -26.87 22.25 -8.90
N GLY A 369 -26.82 21.42 -9.96
CA GLY A 369 -25.78 21.48 -10.99
C GLY A 369 -25.41 20.11 -11.54
N HIS A 370 -26.07 19.68 -12.62
CA HIS A 370 -25.76 18.45 -13.34
C HIS A 370 -24.28 18.41 -13.77
N THR A 371 -23.49 17.59 -13.07
CA THR A 371 -22.34 16.88 -13.64
C THR A 371 -22.55 15.41 -13.32
N ASN A 372 -22.88 14.61 -14.33
CA ASN A 372 -23.05 13.17 -14.21
C ASN A 372 -21.68 12.52 -13.94
N LEU A 373 -21.26 12.48 -12.67
CA LEU A 373 -20.23 11.55 -12.21
C LEU A 373 -20.86 10.16 -12.15
N VAL A 374 -20.65 9.36 -13.19
CA VAL A 374 -21.09 7.96 -13.24
C VAL A 374 -20.13 7.13 -12.38
N TYR A 375 -20.40 7.06 -11.08
CA TYR A 375 -19.71 6.14 -10.19
C TYR A 375 -19.97 4.69 -10.64
N ARG A 376 -18.95 3.97 -11.11
CA ARG A 376 -19.05 2.53 -11.36
C ARG A 376 -19.08 1.77 -10.03
N HIS A 377 -20.23 1.72 -9.37
CA HIS A 377 -20.51 0.73 -8.35
C HIS A 377 -20.57 -0.66 -9.00
N ARG A 378 -19.48 -1.44 -8.89
CA ARG A 378 -19.52 -2.87 -9.19
C ARG A 378 -20.18 -3.61 -8.01
N LYS A 379 -21.50 -3.47 -7.86
CA LYS A 379 -22.28 -4.40 -7.01
C LYS A 379 -22.20 -5.79 -7.65
N ARG A 380 -21.52 -6.73 -7.00
CA ARG A 380 -21.56 -8.15 -7.40
C ARG A 380 -22.97 -8.68 -7.13
N LYS A 381 -23.77 -8.92 -8.17
CA LYS A 381 -24.99 -9.75 -8.05
C LYS A 381 -24.55 -11.16 -7.63
N LYS A 382 -25.05 -11.63 -6.48
CA LYS A 382 -25.06 -13.06 -6.13
C LYS A 382 -26.11 -13.72 -7.02
N GLU A 383 -25.69 -14.50 -8.00
CA GLU A 383 -26.57 -15.53 -8.56
C GLU A 383 -26.57 -16.70 -7.58
N THR A 384 -27.70 -16.89 -6.92
CA THR A 384 -28.01 -18.07 -6.12
C THR A 384 -28.60 -19.13 -7.05
N ASP A 385 -27.87 -20.21 -7.25
CA ASP A 385 -28.40 -21.48 -7.73
C ASP A 385 -29.45 -22.00 -6.73
N THR A 386 -30.70 -22.08 -7.16
CA THR A 386 -31.69 -22.97 -6.58
C THR A 386 -32.21 -23.89 -7.66
N LYS A 387 -31.70 -25.12 -7.63
CA LYS A 387 -32.36 -26.30 -8.22
C LYS A 387 -33.77 -26.43 -7.66
N ASN A 388 -34.73 -26.73 -8.53
CA ASN A 388 -35.86 -27.60 -8.20
C ASN A 388 -36.02 -28.64 -9.32
N GLU A 389 -35.86 -29.90 -8.92
CA GLU A 389 -36.27 -31.11 -9.64
C GLU A 389 -37.79 -31.28 -9.62
N VAL A 390 -38.24 -32.28 -10.42
CA VAL A 390 -39.51 -33.03 -10.36
C VAL A 390 -40.62 -32.48 -11.28
N GLU A 391 -41.28 -33.22 -12.19
CA GLU A 391 -41.21 -34.57 -12.76
C GLU A 391 -42.15 -34.62 -13.99
N ARG A 392 -41.83 -35.54 -14.93
CA ARG A 392 -42.75 -36.38 -15.76
C ARG A 392 -44.10 -35.83 -16.23
N ASN A 393 -44.30 -35.80 -17.55
CA ASN A 393 -45.16 -36.78 -18.27
C ASN A 393 -45.27 -36.43 -19.78
N HIS A 394 -45.18 -37.49 -20.60
CA HIS A 394 -45.91 -37.79 -21.86
C HIS A 394 -46.46 -36.62 -22.71
N ASP A 395 -46.31 -36.54 -24.04
CA ASP A 395 -46.39 -37.61 -25.03
C ASP A 395 -46.05 -37.12 -26.45
N ASN A 396 -45.64 -38.08 -27.28
CA ASN A 396 -45.91 -38.25 -28.71
C ASN A 396 -45.39 -37.30 -29.82
N GLN A 397 -44.50 -37.93 -30.61
CA GLN A 397 -44.61 -38.19 -32.05
C GLN A 397 -44.28 -37.10 -33.09
N ASN A 398 -43.43 -37.55 -34.02
CA ASN A 398 -43.39 -37.25 -35.45
C ASN A 398 -43.01 -35.83 -35.89
N ASN A 399 -41.80 -35.67 -36.44
CA ASN A 399 -41.63 -35.91 -37.88
C ASN A 399 -40.16 -35.78 -38.34
N TYR A 400 -39.86 -36.65 -39.31
CA TYR A 400 -38.64 -36.76 -40.09
C TYR A 400 -38.49 -35.61 -41.12
N GLN A 401 -37.25 -35.42 -41.56
CA GLN A 401 -36.76 -34.63 -42.72
C GLN A 401 -36.72 -33.10 -42.51
N ARG A 402 -35.61 -32.41 -42.80
CA ARG A 402 -34.53 -32.67 -43.76
C ARG A 402 -33.25 -31.94 -43.35
#